data_AF-R9IU98-F1
#
_entry.id   AF-R9IU98-F1
#
_cell.length_a   1.000
_cell.length_b   1.000
_cell.length_c   1.000
_cell.angle_alpha   90.00
_cell.angle_beta   90.00
_cell.angle_gamma   90.00
#
_symmetry.space_group_name_H-M   'P 1'
#
loop_
_entity.id
_entity.type
_entity.pdbx_description
1 polymer ?
#
loop_
_entity_poly.entity_id
_entity_poly.type
_entity_poly.pdbx_seq_one_letter_code
_entity_poly.pdbx_strand_id
1 'polypeptide(L)'
;MSLPYFPVVNHTIMMNFIENVLCHFESCFSRKAAFRWFVTIIIGLMLRSDKLGVTSVIRDLALSPGCYDSMLHFFRASSWSLEEIRKRWFSAVRLYAPLYREGNYHVLVGDGVKQSKEGRRMPGVKKLFQESENSAKPEYIHGHMFGGLGILAGSVRNWACIPLSIRLHDGLQAAMEWKGASVSEASHVVQMVEDAYRAALTFGNSLLLLDRYFLTVPALEKLKSLNGSGDVHMEIVTKAKKSCTAFERPGPRKPGRGRPAKKGAAVHLKELFASRGGQFQKTEIELYGKRESIRYYCIDLLWGQKLYQELRFVLVEMNGVQSILASTSLELDPLSIIRLYSYRFRIECTFRELKQQIGAFCYHFWSKYMPKLSYYQKKGEPTPMERVEGEKPRQKVLEAVRAIEMHMALSCIAMGILQSLSICFIGKVSSSQIRYQRTPSQGRVSEATLMYYFRKHFFRLLAQKPELYIT
;
A
#
# COMPACT_ATOMS: atom_id res chain seq x y z
N MET A 1 35.88 -6.79 -20.81
CA MET A 1 35.77 -7.05 -19.37
C MET A 1 34.74 -8.13 -19.14
N SER A 2 35.19 -9.33 -18.81
CA SER A 2 34.35 -10.49 -18.45
C SER A 2 33.55 -10.18 -17.19
N LEU A 3 32.22 -10.24 -17.29
CA LEU A 3 31.32 -10.20 -16.13
C LEU A 3 31.65 -11.36 -15.19
N PRO A 4 31.84 -11.13 -13.88
CA PRO A 4 31.92 -12.24 -12.94
C PRO A 4 30.53 -12.88 -12.83
N TYR A 5 30.44 -14.17 -13.23
CA TYR A 5 29.46 -15.16 -12.80
C TYR A 5 28.02 -14.66 -12.52
N PHE A 6 27.29 -14.20 -13.53
CA PHE A 6 25.82 -14.25 -13.47
C PHE A 6 25.36 -15.36 -14.43
N PRO A 7 24.88 -16.51 -13.94
CA PRO A 7 24.49 -17.63 -14.79
C PRO A 7 23.41 -17.22 -15.79
N VAL A 8 23.58 -17.58 -17.07
CA VAL A 8 22.60 -17.31 -18.15
C VAL A 8 21.19 -17.79 -17.76
N VAL A 9 21.12 -18.92 -17.04
CA VAL A 9 19.88 -19.50 -16.50
C VAL A 9 19.11 -18.50 -15.61
N ASN A 10 19.79 -17.72 -14.77
CA ASN A 10 19.12 -16.77 -13.88
C ASN A 10 18.47 -15.63 -14.66
N HIS A 11 19.09 -15.18 -15.77
CA HIS A 11 18.49 -14.17 -16.64
C HIS A 11 17.22 -14.68 -17.32
N THR A 12 17.29 -15.91 -17.83
CA THR A 12 16.16 -16.61 -18.47
C THR A 12 14.96 -16.70 -17.54
N ILE A 13 15.18 -17.07 -16.27
CA ILE A 13 14.09 -17.18 -15.28
C ILE A 13 13.51 -15.79 -14.96
N MET A 14 14.35 -14.75 -14.84
CA MET A 14 13.87 -13.38 -14.58
C MET A 14 12.98 -12.87 -15.71
N MET A 15 13.39 -13.07 -16.97
CA MET A 15 12.60 -12.64 -18.13
C MET A 15 11.29 -13.40 -18.25
N ASN A 16 11.30 -14.73 -18.06
CA ASN A 16 10.08 -15.53 -18.08
C ASN A 16 9.11 -15.13 -16.96
N PHE A 17 9.62 -14.78 -15.78
CA PHE A 17 8.78 -14.25 -14.70
C PHE A 17 8.09 -12.95 -15.10
N ILE A 18 8.84 -12.00 -15.66
CA ILE A 18 8.29 -10.71 -16.12
C ILE A 18 7.23 -10.96 -17.20
N GLU A 19 7.53 -11.80 -18.18
CA GLU A 19 6.59 -12.16 -19.24
C GLU A 19 5.31 -12.78 -18.69
N ASN A 20 5.41 -13.83 -17.87
CA ASN A 20 4.25 -14.51 -17.29
C ASN A 20 3.33 -13.55 -16.51
N VAL A 21 3.92 -12.61 -15.75
CA VAL A 21 3.16 -11.59 -15.04
C VAL A 21 2.47 -10.63 -16.02
N LEU A 22 3.19 -10.14 -17.04
CA LEU A 22 2.66 -9.16 -18.00
C LEU A 22 1.59 -9.75 -18.92
N CYS A 23 1.80 -10.96 -19.44
CA CYS A 23 0.84 -11.68 -20.28
C CYS A 23 -0.48 -11.95 -19.55
N HIS A 24 -0.44 -12.08 -18.21
CA HIS A 24 -1.66 -12.22 -17.41
C HIS A 24 -2.65 -11.04 -17.62
N PHE A 25 -2.15 -9.86 -17.98
CA PHE A 25 -2.97 -8.67 -18.22
C PHE A 25 -3.56 -8.55 -19.62
N GLU A 26 -3.22 -9.43 -20.57
CA GLU A 26 -3.67 -9.30 -21.95
C GLU A 26 -5.21 -9.20 -22.06
N SER A 27 -5.92 -10.04 -21.30
CA SER A 27 -7.38 -10.05 -21.22
C SER A 27 -8.00 -8.75 -20.65
N CYS A 28 -7.23 -7.88 -20.01
CA CYS A 28 -7.72 -6.60 -19.48
C CYS A 28 -7.87 -5.52 -20.57
N PHE A 29 -7.42 -5.78 -21.80
CA PHE A 29 -7.40 -4.80 -22.88
C PHE A 29 -8.27 -5.23 -24.06
N SER A 30 -9.20 -4.37 -24.47
CA SER A 30 -10.02 -4.62 -25.67
C SER A 30 -9.27 -4.37 -26.98
N ARG A 31 -8.08 -3.78 -26.93
CA ARG A 31 -7.23 -3.50 -28.09
C ARG A 31 -5.80 -3.97 -27.83
N LYS A 32 -5.25 -4.77 -28.74
CA LYS A 32 -3.86 -5.26 -28.67
C LYS A 32 -2.83 -4.13 -28.56
N ALA A 33 -3.06 -3.01 -29.24
CA ALA A 33 -2.19 -1.83 -29.13
C ALA A 33 -2.15 -1.25 -27.71
N ALA A 34 -3.27 -1.27 -26.98
CA ALA A 34 -3.30 -0.78 -25.60
C ALA A 34 -2.55 -1.72 -24.64
N PHE A 35 -2.68 -3.03 -24.84
CA PHE A 35 -1.88 -4.01 -24.09
C PHE A 35 -0.37 -3.83 -24.34
N ARG A 36 0.04 -3.62 -25.60
CA ARG A 36 1.44 -3.32 -25.93
C ARG A 36 1.93 -2.05 -25.23
N TRP A 37 1.15 -0.97 -25.25
CA TRP A 37 1.48 0.24 -24.49
C TRP A 37 1.59 0.00 -22.98
N PHE A 38 0.71 -0.83 -22.41
CA PHE A 38 0.81 -1.24 -21.01
C PHE A 38 2.15 -1.93 -20.73
N VAL A 39 2.54 -2.93 -21.54
CA VAL A 39 3.83 -3.62 -21.43
C VAL A 39 4.99 -2.62 -21.53
N THR A 40 4.99 -1.78 -22.57
CA THR A 40 6.02 -0.75 -22.77
C THR A 40 6.14 0.19 -21.57
N ILE A 41 5.03 0.63 -20.99
CA ILE A 41 5.05 1.53 -19.84
C ILE A 41 5.57 0.81 -18.58
N ILE A 42 5.15 -0.44 -18.31
CA ILE A 42 5.65 -1.18 -17.15
C ILE A 42 7.16 -1.41 -17.26
N ILE A 43 7.64 -1.89 -18.41
CA ILE A 43 9.07 -2.06 -18.65
C ILE A 43 9.80 -0.71 -18.53
N GLY A 44 9.27 0.34 -19.15
CA GLY A 44 9.81 1.69 -19.03
C GLY A 44 9.96 2.15 -17.58
N LEU A 45 8.95 1.92 -16.74
CA LEU A 45 9.02 2.22 -15.31
C LEU A 45 10.11 1.40 -14.61
N MET A 46 10.26 0.11 -14.92
CA MET A 46 11.30 -0.75 -14.36
C MET A 46 12.73 -0.38 -14.79
N LEU A 47 12.89 0.27 -15.95
CA LEU A 47 14.22 0.60 -16.51
C LEU A 47 14.64 2.05 -16.29
N ARG A 48 13.68 2.96 -16.13
CA ARG A 48 13.96 4.39 -16.26
C ARG A 48 15.08 4.89 -15.34
N SER A 49 15.89 5.80 -15.88
CA SER A 49 17.08 6.36 -15.25
C SER A 49 16.79 7.60 -14.42
N ASP A 50 15.73 8.32 -14.75
CA ASP A 50 15.30 9.57 -14.12
C ASP A 50 13.79 9.62 -13.86
N LYS A 51 13.29 10.77 -13.38
CA LYS A 51 11.89 11.00 -12.99
C LYS A 51 11.25 12.15 -13.77
N LEU A 52 11.70 12.39 -15.00
CA LEU A 52 11.26 13.50 -15.87
C LEU A 52 9.97 13.20 -16.66
N GLY A 53 9.19 12.21 -16.20
CA GLY A 53 7.87 11.88 -16.74
C GLY A 53 7.90 10.74 -17.76
N VAL A 54 6.99 10.77 -18.73
CA VAL A 54 6.92 9.73 -19.77
C VAL A 54 8.05 9.85 -20.80
N THR A 55 8.69 11.02 -20.90
CA THR A 55 9.87 11.24 -21.75
C THR A 55 11.05 10.36 -21.32
N SER A 56 11.18 10.07 -20.03
CA SER A 56 12.18 9.12 -19.50
C SER A 56 11.97 7.73 -20.09
N VAL A 57 10.72 7.27 -20.17
CA VAL A 57 10.37 5.98 -20.78
C VAL A 57 10.75 5.95 -22.26
N ILE A 58 10.45 7.00 -23.02
CA ILE A 58 10.81 7.09 -24.44
C ILE A 58 12.33 7.01 -24.62
N ARG A 59 13.08 7.77 -23.81
CA ARG A 59 14.54 7.84 -23.89
C ARG A 59 15.20 6.51 -23.51
N ASP A 60 14.81 5.96 -22.36
CA ASP A 60 15.44 4.75 -21.82
C ASP A 60 15.04 3.49 -22.59
N LEU A 61 13.91 3.52 -23.32
CA LEU A 61 13.51 2.46 -24.25
C LEU A 61 13.92 2.72 -25.72
N ALA A 62 14.61 3.82 -26.01
CA ALA A 62 14.99 4.24 -27.36
C ALA A 62 13.82 4.26 -28.36
N LEU A 63 12.63 4.69 -27.90
CA LEU A 63 11.44 4.80 -28.76
C LEU A 63 11.52 6.06 -29.63
N SER A 64 10.86 6.02 -30.79
CA SER A 64 10.71 7.20 -31.66
C SER A 64 10.03 8.36 -30.90
N PRO A 65 10.46 9.62 -31.06
CA PRO A 65 9.82 10.77 -30.42
C PRO A 65 8.31 10.88 -30.69
N GLY A 66 7.83 10.44 -31.86
CA GLY A 66 6.40 10.41 -32.20
C GLY A 66 5.55 9.48 -31.33
N CYS A 67 6.19 8.58 -30.57
CA CYS A 67 5.51 7.74 -29.58
C CYS A 67 5.00 8.51 -28.35
N TYR A 68 5.45 9.75 -28.13
CA TYR A 68 5.11 10.54 -26.94
C TYR A 68 3.61 10.74 -26.78
N ASP A 69 2.94 11.25 -27.81
CA ASP A 69 1.50 11.52 -27.75
C ASP A 69 0.69 10.22 -27.62
N SER A 70 1.11 9.18 -28.34
CA SER A 70 0.50 7.85 -28.26
C SER A 70 0.55 7.28 -26.84
N MET A 71 1.68 7.43 -26.15
CA MET A 71 1.84 7.00 -24.76
C MET A 71 0.97 7.84 -23.81
N LEU A 72 0.81 9.14 -24.04
CA LEU A 72 -0.11 9.97 -23.26
C LEU A 72 -1.57 9.56 -23.48
N HIS A 73 -1.94 9.21 -24.72
CA HIS A 73 -3.28 8.73 -25.05
C HIS A 73 -3.65 7.43 -24.32
N PHE A 74 -2.68 6.56 -24.02
CA PHE A 74 -2.91 5.36 -23.22
C PHE A 74 -3.60 5.67 -21.89
N PHE A 75 -3.17 6.70 -21.17
CA PHE A 75 -3.72 7.06 -19.86
C PHE A 75 -5.17 7.58 -19.91
N ARG A 76 -5.67 7.91 -21.11
CA ARG A 76 -7.05 8.37 -21.33
C ARG A 76 -7.87 7.40 -22.19
N ALA A 77 -7.31 6.24 -22.55
CA ALA A 77 -7.98 5.30 -23.43
C ALA A 77 -9.20 4.64 -22.75
N SER A 78 -10.20 4.26 -23.54
CA SER A 78 -11.35 3.45 -23.10
C SER A 78 -11.11 1.94 -23.19
N SER A 79 -9.97 1.52 -23.73
CA SER A 79 -9.67 0.10 -24.00
C SER A 79 -9.12 -0.68 -22.82
N TRP A 80 -9.30 -0.16 -21.59
CA TRP A 80 -8.96 -0.83 -20.35
C TRP A 80 -9.84 -0.31 -19.21
N SER A 81 -10.09 -1.16 -18.21
CA SER A 81 -10.75 -0.79 -16.95
C SER A 81 -9.75 -0.82 -15.80
N LEU A 82 -9.80 0.20 -14.94
CA LEU A 82 -8.91 0.29 -13.78
C LEU A 82 -9.21 -0.81 -12.75
N GLU A 83 -10.48 -1.17 -12.60
CA GLU A 83 -10.91 -2.25 -11.71
C GLU A 83 -10.37 -3.60 -12.17
N GLU A 84 -10.50 -3.91 -13.47
CA GLU A 84 -10.01 -5.16 -14.04
C GLU A 84 -8.49 -5.27 -13.98
N ILE A 85 -7.77 -4.17 -14.22
CA ILE A 85 -6.31 -4.14 -14.03
C ILE A 85 -5.93 -4.42 -12.58
N ARG A 86 -6.62 -3.83 -11.60
CA ARG A 86 -6.35 -4.08 -10.17
C ARG A 86 -6.64 -5.53 -9.78
N LYS A 87 -7.81 -6.07 -10.17
CA LYS A 87 -8.16 -7.48 -9.93
C LYS A 87 -7.13 -8.42 -10.55
N ARG A 88 -6.73 -8.14 -11.79
CA ARG A 88 -5.73 -8.96 -12.50
C ARG A 88 -4.37 -8.88 -11.83
N TRP A 89 -3.98 -7.70 -11.33
CA TRP A 89 -2.77 -7.55 -10.54
C TRP A 89 -2.80 -8.38 -9.25
N PHE A 90 -3.90 -8.38 -8.51
CA PHE A 90 -4.03 -9.21 -7.29
C PHE A 90 -3.89 -10.70 -7.64
N SER A 91 -4.52 -11.14 -8.73
CA SER A 91 -4.40 -12.50 -9.23
C SER A 91 -2.96 -12.86 -9.63
N ALA A 92 -2.26 -11.97 -10.34
CA ALA A 92 -0.85 -12.17 -10.70
C ALA A 92 0.04 -12.29 -9.45
N VAL A 93 -0.14 -11.41 -8.46
CA VAL A 93 0.61 -11.46 -7.20
C VAL A 93 0.34 -12.77 -6.46
N ARG A 94 -0.91 -13.23 -6.39
CA ARG A 94 -1.26 -14.51 -5.77
C ARG A 94 -0.57 -15.70 -6.46
N LEU A 95 -0.49 -15.67 -7.78
CA LEU A 95 0.04 -16.78 -8.57
C LEU A 95 1.57 -16.84 -8.56
N TYR A 96 2.23 -15.70 -8.66
CA TYR A 96 3.65 -15.63 -8.95
C TYR A 96 4.51 -15.16 -7.77
N ALA A 97 3.96 -14.42 -6.79
CA ALA A 97 4.75 -13.90 -5.69
C ALA A 97 4.86 -14.89 -4.52
N PRO A 98 6.02 -14.95 -3.83
CA PRO A 98 6.22 -15.78 -2.64
C PRO A 98 5.59 -15.11 -1.41
N LEU A 99 4.26 -15.21 -1.29
CA LEU A 99 3.48 -14.55 -0.23
C LEU A 99 3.71 -15.17 1.14
N TYR A 100 3.79 -14.32 2.17
CA TYR A 100 3.81 -14.76 3.56
C TYR A 100 2.41 -15.07 4.07
N ARG A 101 2.33 -16.10 4.92
CA ARG A 101 1.12 -16.43 5.67
C ARG A 101 1.45 -16.59 7.16
N GLU A 102 0.55 -16.10 7.99
CA GLU A 102 0.53 -16.37 9.43
C GLU A 102 -0.60 -17.36 9.68
N GLY A 103 -0.27 -18.63 9.86
CA GLY A 103 -1.24 -19.72 9.83
C GLY A 103 -1.99 -19.73 8.49
N ASN A 104 -3.33 -19.66 8.54
CA ASN A 104 -4.18 -19.66 7.35
C ASN A 104 -4.42 -18.25 6.75
N TYR A 105 -3.80 -17.22 7.31
CA TYR A 105 -4.05 -15.84 6.90
C TYR A 105 -2.93 -15.25 6.06
N HIS A 106 -3.28 -14.62 4.94
CA HIS A 106 -2.38 -13.72 4.24
C HIS A 106 -2.19 -12.41 5.01
N VAL A 107 -1.00 -11.82 4.98
CA VAL A 107 -0.72 -10.59 5.72
C VAL A 107 -0.76 -9.37 4.78
N LEU A 108 -1.83 -8.59 4.90
CA LEU A 108 -2.01 -7.30 4.24
C LEU A 108 -1.49 -6.18 5.14
N VAL A 109 -0.93 -5.13 4.52
CA VAL A 109 -0.44 -3.95 5.23
C VAL A 109 -1.05 -2.72 4.59
N GLY A 110 -1.68 -1.86 5.40
CA GLY A 110 -2.31 -0.63 4.94
C GLY A 110 -1.76 0.60 5.66
N ASP A 111 -1.59 1.69 4.91
CA ASP A 111 -1.21 2.99 5.48
C ASP A 111 -1.63 4.16 4.58
N GLY A 112 -1.74 5.35 5.18
CA GLY A 112 -2.00 6.60 4.47
C GLY A 112 -0.71 7.28 4.05
N VAL A 113 -0.66 7.84 2.83
CA VAL A 113 0.49 8.61 2.37
C VAL A 113 0.07 9.94 1.74
N LYS A 114 0.60 11.03 2.30
CA LYS A 114 0.38 12.40 1.82
C LYS A 114 1.51 12.77 0.85
N GLN A 115 1.15 13.29 -0.32
CA GLN A 115 2.12 13.66 -1.36
C GLN A 115 1.86 15.08 -1.84
N SER A 116 2.84 15.97 -1.63
CA SER A 116 2.77 17.36 -2.06
C SER A 116 2.66 17.46 -3.59
N LYS A 117 1.86 18.41 -4.07
CA LYS A 117 1.64 18.68 -5.49
C LYS A 117 1.66 20.18 -5.76
N GLU A 118 2.42 20.58 -6.77
CA GLU A 118 2.56 21.97 -7.20
C GLU A 118 1.71 22.30 -8.44
N GLY A 119 1.17 21.28 -9.11
CA GLY A 119 0.32 21.47 -10.29
C GLY A 119 -0.96 22.20 -9.94
N ARG A 120 -1.11 23.42 -10.46
CA ARG A 120 -2.21 24.34 -10.10
C ARG A 120 -3.58 23.97 -10.68
N ARG A 121 -3.69 22.91 -11.49
CA ARG A 121 -4.95 22.45 -12.11
C ARG A 121 -5.11 20.92 -12.00
N MET A 122 -4.53 20.34 -10.95
CA MET A 122 -4.64 18.92 -10.66
C MET A 122 -5.89 18.66 -9.79
N PRO A 123 -6.78 17.74 -10.18
CA PRO A 123 -7.92 17.36 -9.35
C PRO A 123 -7.48 16.55 -8.13
N GLY A 124 -8.28 16.59 -7.06
CA GLY A 124 -7.99 15.85 -5.83
C GLY A 124 -7.02 16.54 -4.85
N VAL A 125 -6.37 17.65 -5.26
CA VAL A 125 -5.42 18.37 -4.41
C VAL A 125 -6.16 19.17 -3.34
N LYS A 126 -5.79 18.95 -2.07
CA LYS A 126 -6.30 19.69 -0.91
C LYS A 126 -5.18 20.11 0.03
N LYS A 127 -5.47 21.05 0.93
CA LYS A 127 -4.60 21.38 2.06
C LYS A 127 -4.65 20.23 3.07
N LEU A 128 -3.50 19.66 3.39
CA LEU A 128 -3.31 18.51 4.27
C LEU A 128 -2.35 18.89 5.38
N PHE A 129 -2.73 18.56 6.61
CA PHE A 129 -1.84 18.63 7.77
C PHE A 129 -0.86 17.45 7.75
N GLN A 130 0.42 17.66 8.07
CA GLN A 130 1.42 16.62 8.21
C GLN A 130 1.83 16.48 9.68
N GLU A 131 1.59 15.30 10.24
CA GLU A 131 1.95 14.94 11.62
C GLU A 131 3.42 14.52 11.75
N SER A 132 4.28 14.98 10.83
CA SER A 132 5.69 14.61 10.80
C SER A 132 6.47 15.46 11.78
N GLU A 133 7.13 14.82 12.75
CA GLU A 133 8.06 15.49 13.70
C GLU A 133 9.38 15.95 13.05
N ASN A 134 9.58 15.70 11.76
CA ASN A 134 10.72 16.23 11.01
C ASN A 134 10.59 17.76 10.83
N SER A 135 11.45 18.51 11.52
CA SER A 135 11.52 19.97 11.48
C SER A 135 11.75 20.57 10.08
N ALA A 136 12.31 19.81 9.15
CA ALA A 136 12.54 20.27 7.77
C ALA A 136 11.28 20.19 6.88
N LYS A 137 10.17 19.65 7.37
CA LYS A 137 8.92 19.55 6.60
C LYS A 137 7.90 20.58 7.07
N PRO A 138 7.21 21.27 6.13
CA PRO A 138 6.15 22.18 6.51
C PRO A 138 4.96 21.42 7.13
N GLU A 139 4.37 22.03 8.14
CA GLU A 139 3.21 21.50 8.88
C GLU A 139 2.00 21.26 7.98
N TYR A 140 1.83 22.10 6.94
CA TYR A 140 0.79 21.93 5.93
C TYR A 140 1.39 21.78 4.54
N ILE A 141 0.83 20.87 3.75
CA ILE A 141 1.09 20.77 2.31
C ILE A 141 -0.20 20.83 1.51
N HIS A 142 -0.08 21.29 0.27
CA HIS A 142 -1.12 21.06 -0.72
C HIS A 142 -0.75 19.82 -1.51
N GLY A 143 -1.64 18.84 -1.54
CA GLY A 143 -1.31 17.56 -2.12
C GLY A 143 -2.46 16.57 -2.14
N HIS A 144 -2.09 15.34 -2.48
CA HIS A 144 -2.99 14.21 -2.46
C HIS A 144 -2.82 13.38 -1.19
N MET A 145 -3.93 12.85 -0.69
CA MET A 145 -3.95 11.84 0.36
C MET A 145 -4.31 10.50 -0.28
N PHE A 146 -3.33 9.61 -0.30
CA PHE A 146 -3.49 8.26 -0.80
C PHE A 146 -3.71 7.28 0.35
N GLY A 147 -4.53 6.26 0.13
CA GLY A 147 -4.40 5.00 0.85
C GLY A 147 -3.58 4.03 0.05
N GLY A 148 -2.53 3.48 0.66
CA GLY A 148 -1.73 2.41 0.09
C GLY A 148 -2.00 1.11 0.82
N LEU A 149 -2.21 0.06 0.04
CA LEU A 149 -2.35 -1.32 0.46
C LEU A 149 -1.25 -2.15 -0.20
N GLY A 150 -0.57 -2.98 0.58
CA GLY A 150 0.35 -3.98 0.09
C GLY A 150 0.17 -5.32 0.78
N ILE A 151 0.87 -6.33 0.29
CA ILE A 151 0.88 -7.69 0.84
C ILE A 151 2.30 -8.11 1.18
N LEU A 152 2.47 -8.76 2.33
CA LEU A 152 3.77 -9.20 2.80
C LEU A 152 4.22 -10.44 2.01
N ALA A 153 5.46 -10.40 1.55
CA ALA A 153 6.10 -11.47 0.78
C ALA A 153 7.54 -11.71 1.24
N GLY A 154 8.01 -12.93 1.03
CA GLY A 154 9.34 -13.39 1.43
C GLY A 154 9.37 -14.07 2.78
N SER A 155 10.52 -14.01 3.44
CA SER A 155 10.81 -14.71 4.69
C SER A 155 11.42 -13.78 5.73
N VAL A 156 11.58 -14.28 6.96
CA VAL A 156 12.21 -13.57 8.07
C VAL A 156 13.55 -12.97 7.60
N ARG A 157 13.77 -11.69 7.90
CA ARG A 157 14.89 -10.82 7.45
C ARG A 157 14.85 -10.35 5.98
N ASN A 158 14.05 -10.95 5.11
CA ASN A 158 13.97 -10.62 3.68
C ASN A 158 12.56 -10.21 3.22
N TRP A 159 11.82 -9.52 4.07
CA TRP A 159 10.48 -9.04 3.76
C TRP A 159 10.46 -7.97 2.67
N ALA A 160 9.48 -8.10 1.76
CA ALA A 160 8.96 -6.98 0.97
C ALA A 160 7.46 -6.83 1.22
N CYS A 161 6.96 -5.60 1.05
CA CYS A 161 5.54 -5.32 1.02
C CYS A 161 5.16 -4.98 -0.43
N ILE A 162 4.70 -5.99 -1.17
CA ILE A 162 4.34 -5.86 -2.59
C ILE A 162 3.15 -4.90 -2.68
N PRO A 163 3.27 -3.73 -3.34
CA PRO A 163 2.17 -2.78 -3.41
C PRO A 163 1.05 -3.35 -4.28
N LEU A 164 -0.12 -3.49 -3.68
CA LEU A 164 -1.32 -3.97 -4.35
C LEU A 164 -2.08 -2.80 -4.97
N SER A 165 -2.33 -1.76 -4.19
CA SER A 165 -3.18 -0.66 -4.61
C SER A 165 -2.77 0.63 -3.89
N ILE A 166 -2.64 1.73 -4.63
CA ILE A 166 -2.49 3.07 -4.06
C ILE A 166 -3.49 3.97 -4.75
N ARG A 167 -4.48 4.47 -3.99
CA ARG A 167 -5.65 5.18 -4.52
C ARG A 167 -5.93 6.47 -3.77
N LEU A 168 -6.56 7.42 -4.45
CA LEU A 168 -6.96 8.67 -3.81
C LEU A 168 -8.10 8.37 -2.83
N HIS A 169 -7.82 8.49 -1.53
CA HIS A 169 -8.84 8.27 -0.49
C HIS A 169 -9.54 9.57 -0.07
N ASP A 170 -9.06 10.71 -0.56
CA ASP A 170 -9.55 12.02 -0.16
C ASP A 170 -9.33 13.06 -1.28
N GLY A 171 -10.06 14.18 -1.21
CA GLY A 171 -9.96 15.30 -2.13
C GLY A 171 -10.91 15.24 -3.33
N LEU A 172 -11.71 14.19 -3.44
CA LEU A 172 -12.62 13.96 -4.57
C LEU A 172 -14.11 14.06 -4.20
N GLN A 173 -14.45 14.37 -2.95
CA GLN A 173 -15.82 14.33 -2.43
C GLN A 173 -16.78 15.23 -3.22
N ALA A 174 -16.31 16.38 -3.71
CA ALA A 174 -17.07 17.28 -4.57
C ALA A 174 -17.51 16.68 -5.92
N ALA A 175 -16.89 15.58 -6.36
CA ALA A 175 -17.25 14.90 -7.60
C ALA A 175 -18.18 13.70 -7.41
N MET A 176 -18.65 13.44 -6.20
CA MET A 176 -19.46 12.27 -5.87
C MET A 176 -20.74 12.16 -6.72
N GLU A 177 -21.46 13.26 -6.87
CA GLU A 177 -22.70 13.31 -7.66
C GLU A 177 -22.44 13.48 -9.17
N TRP A 178 -21.18 13.52 -9.61
CA TRP A 178 -20.88 13.67 -11.02
C TRP A 178 -21.12 12.34 -11.75
N LYS A 179 -21.77 12.42 -12.90
CA LYS A 179 -22.02 11.26 -13.75
C LYS A 179 -20.71 10.55 -14.11
N GLY A 180 -20.65 9.24 -13.81
CA GLY A 180 -19.48 8.40 -14.06
C GLY A 180 -18.36 8.55 -13.03
N ALA A 181 -18.58 9.24 -11.91
CA ALA A 181 -17.66 9.25 -10.79
C ALA A 181 -17.69 7.91 -10.03
N SER A 182 -16.52 7.42 -9.64
CA SER A 182 -16.36 6.26 -8.75
C SER A 182 -15.71 6.72 -7.44
N VAL A 183 -16.35 7.69 -6.79
CA VAL A 183 -15.85 8.31 -5.54
C VAL A 183 -16.59 7.71 -4.36
N SER A 184 -15.86 7.29 -3.33
CA SER A 184 -16.45 6.82 -2.08
C SER A 184 -16.76 7.99 -1.14
N GLU A 185 -17.93 7.98 -0.51
CA GLU A 185 -18.26 8.90 0.59
C GLU A 185 -17.53 8.54 1.89
N ALA A 186 -16.98 7.33 1.94
CA ALA A 186 -16.44 6.77 3.15
C ALA A 186 -15.14 7.48 3.56
N SER A 187 -14.89 7.53 4.87
CA SER A 187 -13.63 8.06 5.38
C SER A 187 -12.43 7.24 4.88
N HIS A 188 -11.23 7.85 4.89
CA HIS A 188 -9.98 7.18 4.51
C HIS A 188 -9.79 5.81 5.21
N VAL A 189 -10.20 5.72 6.48
CA VAL A 189 -10.09 4.50 7.29
C VAL A 189 -11.04 3.42 6.79
N VAL A 190 -12.29 3.78 6.48
CA VAL A 190 -13.28 2.83 5.95
C VAL A 190 -12.88 2.37 4.54
N GLN A 191 -12.42 3.28 3.68
CA GLN A 191 -11.91 2.93 2.35
C GLN A 191 -10.71 1.97 2.41
N MET A 192 -9.81 2.11 3.40
CA MET A 192 -8.69 1.17 3.60
C MET A 192 -9.18 -0.25 3.94
N VAL A 193 -10.18 -0.37 4.81
CA VAL A 193 -10.79 -1.68 5.15
C VAL A 193 -11.49 -2.28 3.93
N GLU A 194 -12.22 -1.47 3.15
CA GLU A 194 -12.85 -1.93 1.91
C GLU A 194 -11.84 -2.43 0.87
N ASP A 195 -10.72 -1.71 0.71
CA ASP A 195 -9.67 -2.10 -0.23
C ASP A 195 -8.94 -3.36 0.20
N ALA A 196 -8.67 -3.49 1.49
CA ALA A 196 -8.10 -4.70 2.05
C ALA A 196 -9.05 -5.89 1.86
N TYR A 197 -10.36 -5.72 2.07
CA TYR A 197 -11.33 -6.78 1.87
C TYR A 197 -11.46 -7.19 0.40
N ARG A 198 -11.43 -6.23 -0.53
CA ARG A 198 -11.37 -6.52 -1.97
C ARG A 198 -10.14 -7.34 -2.35
N ALA A 199 -8.98 -7.05 -1.73
CA ALA A 199 -7.80 -7.88 -1.90
C ALA A 199 -8.01 -9.27 -1.29
N ALA A 200 -8.57 -9.35 -0.07
CA ALA A 200 -8.87 -10.60 0.60
C ALA A 200 -9.77 -11.53 -0.23
N LEU A 201 -10.75 -11.01 -0.99
CA LEU A 201 -11.54 -11.82 -1.93
C LEU A 201 -10.68 -12.58 -2.96
N THR A 202 -9.49 -12.07 -3.31
CA THR A 202 -8.55 -12.74 -4.20
C THR A 202 -7.59 -13.66 -3.46
N PHE A 203 -7.07 -13.23 -2.30
CA PHE A 203 -6.03 -13.95 -1.56
C PHE A 203 -6.56 -14.99 -0.56
N GLY A 204 -7.82 -14.85 -0.12
CA GLY A 204 -8.43 -15.61 0.98
C GLY A 204 -8.34 -14.87 2.31
N ASN A 205 -8.54 -15.62 3.40
CA ASN A 205 -8.51 -15.08 4.76
C ASN A 205 -7.24 -14.25 5.01
N SER A 206 -7.39 -13.09 5.62
CA SER A 206 -6.31 -12.09 5.71
C SER A 206 -6.19 -11.40 7.08
N LEU A 207 -4.97 -11.09 7.51
CA LEU A 207 -4.67 -10.16 8.60
C LEU A 207 -4.29 -8.81 8.01
N LEU A 208 -5.01 -7.75 8.38
CA LEU A 208 -4.76 -6.38 7.96
C LEU A 208 -4.00 -5.63 9.05
N LEU A 209 -2.74 -5.30 8.75
CA LEU A 209 -1.85 -4.54 9.63
C LEU A 209 -1.99 -3.05 9.36
N LEU A 210 -2.40 -2.26 10.36
CA LEU A 210 -2.65 -0.82 10.22
C LEU A 210 -1.96 -0.01 11.32
N ASP A 211 -1.67 1.26 11.05
CA ASP A 211 -1.20 2.17 12.10
C ASP A 211 -2.34 2.59 13.05
N ARG A 212 -1.97 3.24 14.15
CA ARG A 212 -2.86 3.63 15.24
C ARG A 212 -4.05 4.49 14.84
N TYR A 213 -3.94 5.23 13.73
CA TYR A 213 -5.01 6.08 13.25
C TYR A 213 -6.21 5.31 12.71
N PHE A 214 -6.04 4.03 12.40
CA PHE A 214 -7.10 3.19 11.86
C PHE A 214 -7.93 2.48 12.93
N LEU A 215 -7.48 2.44 14.19
CA LEU A 215 -8.29 1.94 15.30
C LEU A 215 -9.42 2.93 15.60
N THR A 216 -10.54 2.78 14.88
CA THR A 216 -11.72 3.63 14.96
C THR A 216 -13.00 2.78 14.90
N VAL A 217 -14.09 3.26 15.51
CA VAL A 217 -15.39 2.57 15.47
C VAL A 217 -15.87 2.31 14.04
N PRO A 218 -15.83 3.28 13.09
CA PRO A 218 -16.23 3.03 11.71
C PRO A 218 -15.42 1.93 11.01
N ALA A 219 -14.13 1.80 11.32
CA ALA A 219 -13.29 0.73 10.75
C ALA A 219 -13.78 -0.66 11.20
N LEU A 220 -14.06 -0.80 12.50
CA LEU A 220 -14.49 -2.06 13.11
C LEU A 220 -15.90 -2.44 12.68
N GLU A 221 -16.82 -1.48 12.63
CA GLU A 221 -18.17 -1.70 12.10
C GLU A 221 -18.13 -2.14 10.63
N LYS A 222 -17.28 -1.49 9.81
CA LYS A 222 -17.12 -1.90 8.42
C LYS A 222 -16.52 -3.29 8.30
N LEU A 223 -15.48 -3.60 9.06
CA LEU A 223 -14.87 -4.94 9.08
C LEU A 223 -15.91 -6.00 9.42
N LYS A 224 -16.70 -5.78 10.48
CA LYS A 224 -17.76 -6.69 10.91
C LYS A 224 -18.82 -6.87 9.82
N SER A 225 -19.23 -5.78 9.18
CA SER A 225 -20.19 -5.83 8.07
C SER A 225 -19.66 -6.64 6.88
N LEU A 226 -18.37 -6.52 6.56
CA LEU A 226 -17.76 -7.22 5.43
C LEU A 226 -17.58 -8.72 5.74
N ASN A 227 -17.02 -9.07 6.91
CA ASN A 227 -16.90 -10.47 7.34
C ASN A 227 -18.27 -11.19 7.44
N GLY A 228 -19.35 -10.43 7.65
CA GLY A 228 -20.72 -10.97 7.62
C GLY A 228 -21.16 -11.52 6.27
N SER A 229 -20.49 -11.21 5.15
CA SER A 229 -20.80 -11.82 3.85
C SER A 229 -20.38 -13.30 3.79
N GLY A 230 -19.39 -13.70 4.59
CA GLY A 230 -18.91 -15.08 4.68
C GLY A 230 -17.95 -15.53 3.57
N ASP A 231 -17.69 -14.70 2.56
CA ASP A 231 -16.82 -15.08 1.43
C ASP A 231 -15.37 -15.29 1.86
N VAL A 232 -14.86 -14.38 2.71
CA VAL A 232 -13.53 -14.41 3.31
C VAL A 232 -13.59 -13.79 4.69
N HIS A 233 -12.67 -14.21 5.57
CA HIS A 233 -12.54 -13.64 6.90
C HIS A 233 -11.31 -12.74 6.99
N MET A 234 -11.50 -11.51 7.47
CA MET A 234 -10.41 -10.57 7.71
C MET A 234 -10.35 -10.12 9.16
N GLU A 235 -9.14 -10.06 9.71
CA GLU A 235 -8.87 -9.56 11.06
C GLU A 235 -7.93 -8.36 10.99
N ILE A 236 -7.99 -7.46 11.97
CA ILE A 236 -7.11 -6.30 12.07
C ILE A 236 -6.12 -6.48 13.21
N VAL A 237 -4.87 -6.11 12.95
CA VAL A 237 -3.85 -5.87 13.98
C VAL A 237 -3.37 -4.42 13.84
N THR A 238 -3.42 -3.68 14.93
CA THR A 238 -3.08 -2.26 14.93
C THR A 238 -2.47 -1.83 16.27
N LYS A 239 -2.09 -0.56 16.37
CA LYS A 239 -1.61 0.06 17.60
C LYS A 239 -2.72 0.91 18.21
N ALA A 240 -2.88 0.88 19.52
CA ALA A 240 -3.76 1.79 20.23
C ALA A 240 -2.99 3.06 20.65
N LYS A 241 -3.71 4.19 20.75
CA LYS A 241 -3.15 5.40 21.39
C LYS A 241 -2.84 5.08 22.86
N LYS A 242 -1.78 5.70 23.43
CA LYS A 242 -1.50 5.53 24.87
C LYS A 242 -2.67 5.97 25.75
N SER A 243 -3.38 7.03 25.35
CA SER A 243 -4.59 7.51 26.02
C SER A 243 -5.84 6.65 25.79
N CYS A 244 -5.70 5.45 25.24
CA CYS A 244 -6.83 4.57 24.94
C CYS A 244 -7.50 4.10 26.23
N THR A 245 -8.83 4.26 26.26
CA THR A 245 -9.70 3.72 27.32
C THR A 245 -10.51 2.58 26.72
N ALA A 246 -10.43 1.41 27.36
CA ALA A 246 -11.27 0.26 27.09
C ALA A 246 -12.20 0.00 28.27
N PHE A 247 -13.02 -1.03 28.21
CA PHE A 247 -13.99 -1.36 29.25
C PHE A 247 -13.95 -2.84 29.56
N GLU A 248 -14.14 -3.20 30.83
CA GLU A 248 -14.30 -4.60 31.22
C GLU A 248 -15.61 -5.17 30.65
N ARG A 249 -15.73 -6.50 30.63
CA ARG A 249 -17.01 -7.16 30.37
C ARG A 249 -18.02 -6.74 31.44
N PRO A 250 -19.31 -6.59 31.10
CA PRO A 250 -20.32 -6.31 32.10
C PRO A 250 -20.36 -7.45 33.13
N GLY A 251 -20.45 -7.08 34.42
CA GLY A 251 -20.64 -8.06 35.49
C GLY A 251 -21.99 -8.79 35.40
N PRO A 252 -22.24 -9.75 36.32
CA PRO A 252 -23.49 -10.50 36.36
C PRO A 252 -24.72 -9.58 36.38
N ARG A 253 -25.77 -9.97 35.66
CA ARG A 253 -27.01 -9.20 35.60
C ARG A 253 -27.61 -9.08 37.00
N LYS A 254 -27.75 -7.85 37.49
CA LYS A 254 -28.44 -7.58 38.76
C LYS A 254 -29.95 -7.83 38.61
N PRO A 255 -30.63 -8.43 39.59
CA PRO A 255 -32.09 -8.54 39.60
C PRO A 255 -32.73 -7.14 39.60
N GLY A 256 -33.64 -6.87 38.67
CA GLY A 256 -34.36 -5.58 38.59
C GLY A 256 -34.86 -5.21 37.20
N ARG A 257 -35.73 -4.18 37.14
CA ARG A 257 -36.19 -3.55 35.90
C ARG A 257 -35.09 -2.63 35.34
N GLY A 258 -34.74 -2.81 34.07
CA GLY A 258 -33.78 -1.95 33.35
C GLY A 258 -33.04 -2.67 32.22
N ARG A 259 -32.42 -1.89 31.33
CA ARG A 259 -31.58 -2.44 30.25
C ARG A 259 -30.28 -3.00 30.86
N PRO A 260 -29.87 -4.24 30.54
CA PRO A 260 -28.59 -4.79 30.98
C PRO A 260 -27.42 -3.89 30.62
N ALA A 261 -26.43 -3.80 31.51
CA ALA A 261 -25.21 -3.05 31.26
C ALA A 261 -24.47 -3.64 30.05
N LYS A 262 -24.07 -2.78 29.11
CA LYS A 262 -23.32 -3.20 27.91
C LYS A 262 -21.82 -3.38 28.16
N LYS A 263 -21.32 -2.87 29.29
CA LYS A 263 -19.89 -2.83 29.65
C LYS A 263 -19.71 -2.73 31.16
N GLY A 264 -18.52 -3.10 31.63
CA GLY A 264 -18.05 -2.90 33.00
C GLY A 264 -17.31 -1.58 33.20
N ALA A 265 -16.37 -1.57 34.15
CA ALA A 265 -15.59 -0.39 34.50
C ALA A 265 -14.69 0.08 33.34
N ALA A 266 -14.38 1.38 33.32
CA ALA A 266 -13.42 1.93 32.38
C ALA A 266 -11.99 1.55 32.79
N VAL A 267 -11.18 1.16 31.82
CA VAL A 267 -9.78 0.77 31.99
C VAL A 267 -8.93 1.68 31.11
N HIS A 268 -8.11 2.52 31.73
CA HIS A 268 -7.11 3.32 31.02
C HIS A 268 -5.89 2.46 30.73
N LEU A 269 -5.68 2.10 29.46
CA LEU A 269 -4.67 1.08 29.11
C LEU A 269 -3.23 1.51 29.48
N LYS A 270 -2.93 2.82 29.52
CA LYS A 270 -1.63 3.31 29.97
C LYS A 270 -1.34 2.97 31.44
N GLU A 271 -2.35 2.96 32.30
CA GLU A 271 -2.17 2.73 33.74
C GLU A 271 -1.80 1.28 34.04
N LEU A 272 -2.19 0.35 33.16
CA LEU A 272 -1.87 -1.07 33.29
C LEU A 272 -0.36 -1.36 33.26
N PHE A 273 0.45 -0.52 32.62
CA PHE A 273 1.92 -0.65 32.69
C PHE A 273 2.45 -0.55 34.12
N ALA A 274 1.83 0.30 34.96
CA ALA A 274 2.20 0.46 36.36
C ALA A 274 1.43 -0.52 37.25
N SER A 275 0.10 -0.56 37.13
CA SER A 275 -0.77 -1.32 38.04
C SER A 275 -0.68 -2.84 37.87
N ARG A 276 -0.29 -3.33 36.68
CA ARG A 276 -0.10 -4.75 36.39
C ARG A 276 1.36 -5.12 36.12
N GLY A 277 2.32 -4.27 36.50
CA GLY A 277 3.75 -4.47 36.19
C GLY A 277 4.31 -5.85 36.56
N GLY A 278 3.86 -6.44 37.68
CA GLY A 278 4.25 -7.79 38.11
C GLY A 278 3.68 -8.94 37.28
N GLN A 279 2.69 -8.68 36.42
CA GLN A 279 2.07 -9.67 35.52
C GLN A 279 2.67 -9.64 34.10
N PHE A 280 3.60 -8.72 33.82
CA PHE A 280 4.27 -8.66 32.54
C PHE A 280 5.24 -9.84 32.40
N GLN A 281 5.12 -10.57 31.32
CA GLN A 281 6.00 -11.67 30.97
C GLN A 281 7.22 -11.14 30.23
N LYS A 282 8.42 -11.58 30.61
CA LYS A 282 9.66 -11.26 29.91
C LYS A 282 9.99 -12.36 28.91
N THR A 283 10.35 -11.98 27.70
CA THR A 283 10.79 -12.93 26.67
C THR A 283 11.77 -12.27 25.70
N GLU A 284 12.44 -13.09 24.90
CA GLU A 284 13.21 -12.65 23.75
C GLU A 284 12.45 -12.97 22.47
N ILE A 285 12.43 -12.00 21.55
CA ILE A 285 11.78 -12.16 20.25
C ILE A 285 12.66 -11.58 19.15
N GLU A 286 12.61 -12.17 17.95
CA GLU A 286 13.25 -11.58 16.77
C GLU A 286 12.34 -10.50 16.16
N LEU A 287 12.74 -9.24 16.27
CA LEU A 287 12.07 -8.09 15.68
C LEU A 287 13.05 -7.34 14.77
N TYR A 288 12.59 -6.96 13.58
CA TYR A 288 13.42 -6.26 12.58
C TYR A 288 14.75 -6.97 12.25
N GLY A 289 14.82 -8.30 12.41
CA GLY A 289 16.02 -9.09 12.18
C GLY A 289 17.05 -9.08 13.32
N LYS A 290 16.68 -8.54 14.50
CA LYS A 290 17.49 -8.53 15.72
C LYS A 290 16.73 -9.22 16.85
N ARG A 291 17.45 -9.89 17.75
CA ARG A 291 16.88 -10.41 18.99
C ARG A 291 16.74 -9.25 19.97
N GLU A 292 15.52 -9.01 20.41
CA GLU A 292 15.18 -7.95 21.36
C GLU A 292 14.54 -8.59 22.60
N SER A 293 14.95 -8.14 23.79
CA SER A 293 14.29 -8.50 25.04
C SER A 293 13.08 -7.59 25.24
N ILE A 294 11.91 -8.17 25.41
CA ILE A 294 10.66 -7.44 25.64
C ILE A 294 10.00 -7.87 26.95
N ARG A 295 9.14 -6.99 27.48
CA ARG A 295 8.13 -7.36 28.46
C ARG A 295 6.75 -7.13 27.88
N TYR A 296 5.81 -8.03 28.08
CA TYR A 296 4.44 -7.84 27.58
C TYR A 296 3.37 -8.35 28.54
N TYR A 297 2.17 -7.79 28.42
CA TYR A 297 0.98 -8.21 29.14
C TYR A 297 -0.21 -8.21 28.16
N CYS A 298 -0.99 -9.30 28.18
CA CYS A 298 -2.14 -9.48 27.30
C CYS A 298 -3.44 -9.43 28.11
N ILE A 299 -4.45 -8.73 27.60
CA ILE A 299 -5.78 -8.66 28.20
C ILE A 299 -6.83 -8.43 27.11
N ASP A 300 -7.97 -9.11 27.24
CA ASP A 300 -9.11 -8.92 26.33
C ASP A 300 -10.11 -7.96 26.99
N LEU A 301 -10.49 -6.88 26.29
CA LEU A 301 -11.36 -5.81 26.79
C LEU A 301 -12.31 -5.31 25.70
N LEU A 302 -13.42 -4.70 26.10
CA LEU A 302 -14.39 -4.07 25.19
C LEU A 302 -13.90 -2.68 24.79
N TRP A 303 -13.95 -2.37 23.50
CA TRP A 303 -13.50 -1.10 22.95
C TRP A 303 -14.47 -0.52 21.92
N GLY A 304 -14.37 0.79 21.71
CA GLY A 304 -15.20 1.55 20.80
C GLY A 304 -16.49 2.00 21.49
N GLN A 305 -16.58 3.28 21.82
CA GLN A 305 -17.77 3.84 22.47
C GLN A 305 -19.02 3.54 21.63
N LYS A 306 -20.08 3.05 22.27
CA LYS A 306 -21.35 2.56 21.65
C LYS A 306 -21.24 1.22 20.90
N LEU A 307 -20.06 0.84 20.41
CA LEU A 307 -19.80 -0.45 19.76
C LEU A 307 -19.54 -1.57 20.79
N TYR A 308 -18.64 -1.31 21.74
CA TYR A 308 -18.18 -2.23 22.78
C TYR A 308 -17.79 -3.60 22.22
N GLN A 309 -17.02 -3.60 21.14
CA GLN A 309 -16.46 -4.81 20.56
C GLN A 309 -15.29 -5.30 21.41
N GLU A 310 -15.26 -6.59 21.67
CA GLU A 310 -14.12 -7.20 22.35
C GLU A 310 -12.89 -7.22 21.44
N LEU A 311 -11.76 -6.74 21.98
CA LEU A 311 -10.46 -6.74 21.33
C LEU A 311 -9.42 -7.31 22.28
N ARG A 312 -8.42 -7.98 21.71
CA ARG A 312 -7.22 -8.39 22.43
C ARG A 312 -6.21 -7.25 22.46
N PHE A 313 -5.87 -6.77 23.66
CA PHE A 313 -4.84 -5.76 23.86
C PHE A 313 -3.54 -6.41 24.34
N VAL A 314 -2.43 -6.04 23.70
CA VAL A 314 -1.09 -6.48 24.08
C VAL A 314 -0.26 -5.24 24.41
N LEU A 315 0.03 -5.06 25.70
CA LEU A 315 0.88 -4.00 26.21
C LEU A 315 2.31 -4.49 26.14
N VAL A 316 3.20 -3.68 25.57
CA VAL A 316 4.59 -4.05 25.28
C VAL A 316 5.52 -2.97 25.80
N GLU A 317 6.58 -3.39 26.47
CA GLU A 317 7.69 -2.55 26.86
C GLU A 317 8.98 -3.10 26.27
N MET A 318 9.69 -2.26 25.52
CA MET A 318 10.95 -2.61 24.85
C MET A 318 11.88 -1.41 24.93
N ASN A 319 13.08 -1.59 25.48
CA ASN A 319 14.10 -0.54 25.60
C ASN A 319 13.56 0.75 26.24
N GLY A 320 12.74 0.62 27.30
CA GLY A 320 12.08 1.73 28.00
C GLY A 320 10.88 2.34 27.26
N VAL A 321 10.57 1.89 26.04
CA VAL A 321 9.45 2.39 25.24
C VAL A 321 8.22 1.51 25.44
N GLN A 322 7.14 2.12 25.93
CA GLN A 322 5.82 1.49 26.07
C GLN A 322 4.97 1.67 24.81
N SER A 323 4.35 0.58 24.34
CA SER A 323 3.42 0.54 23.22
C SER A 323 2.23 -0.38 23.52
N ILE A 324 1.05 -0.04 22.98
CA ILE A 324 -0.17 -0.83 23.17
C ILE A 324 -0.63 -1.29 21.80
N LEU A 325 -0.69 -2.59 21.58
CA LEU A 325 -1.19 -3.20 20.35
C LEU A 325 -2.61 -3.71 20.59
N ALA A 326 -3.40 -3.79 19.53
CA ALA A 326 -4.77 -4.29 19.56
C ALA A 326 -5.00 -5.23 18.39
N SER A 327 -5.75 -6.31 18.62
CA SER A 327 -6.24 -7.20 17.57
C SER A 327 -7.74 -7.45 17.72
N THR A 328 -8.42 -7.57 16.58
CA THR A 328 -9.82 -8.03 16.53
C THR A 328 -9.92 -9.55 16.70
N SER A 329 -8.84 -10.30 16.46
CA SER A 329 -8.78 -11.73 16.71
C SER A 329 -8.37 -12.00 18.16
N LEU A 330 -9.23 -12.70 18.89
CA LEU A 330 -8.96 -13.18 20.25
C LEU A 330 -8.21 -14.53 20.27
N GLU A 331 -7.89 -15.08 19.10
CA GLU A 331 -7.16 -16.34 18.98
C GLU A 331 -5.68 -16.12 18.72
N LEU A 332 -5.30 -14.95 18.19
CA LEU A 332 -3.91 -14.63 17.94
C LEU A 332 -3.10 -14.59 19.23
N ASP A 333 -2.00 -15.35 19.22
CA ASP A 333 -1.00 -15.33 20.27
C ASP A 333 -0.41 -13.91 20.44
N PRO A 334 -0.20 -13.43 21.68
CA PRO A 334 0.32 -12.09 21.93
C PRO A 334 1.68 -11.82 21.27
N LEU A 335 2.59 -12.79 21.21
CA LEU A 335 3.89 -12.62 20.54
C LEU A 335 3.74 -12.54 19.03
N SER A 336 2.78 -13.28 18.46
CA SER A 336 2.40 -13.14 17.05
C SER A 336 1.88 -11.73 16.75
N ILE A 337 1.03 -11.14 17.62
CA ILE A 337 0.55 -9.74 17.46
C ILE A 337 1.74 -8.76 17.44
N ILE A 338 2.70 -8.92 18.35
CA ILE A 338 3.91 -8.07 18.42
C ILE A 338 4.76 -8.21 17.16
N ARG A 339 5.02 -9.45 16.72
CA ARG A 339 5.78 -9.76 15.51
C ARG A 339 5.10 -9.19 14.27
N LEU A 340 3.81 -9.45 14.09
CA LEU A 340 3.02 -8.96 12.96
C LEU A 340 3.06 -7.44 12.88
N TYR A 341 2.82 -6.73 13.98
CA TYR A 341 2.84 -5.26 13.96
C TYR A 341 4.20 -4.70 13.55
N SER A 342 5.31 -5.37 13.85
CA SER A 342 6.65 -4.97 13.39
C SER A 342 6.78 -4.99 11.85
N TYR A 343 6.02 -5.85 11.17
CA TYR A 343 6.04 -5.95 9.71
C TYR A 343 5.30 -4.81 9.02
N ARG A 344 4.44 -4.07 9.74
CA ARG A 344 3.71 -2.91 9.20
C ARG A 344 4.66 -1.88 8.56
N PHE A 345 5.83 -1.63 9.16
CA PHE A 345 6.82 -0.69 8.66
C PHE A 345 7.30 -0.99 7.22
N ARG A 346 7.09 -2.21 6.71
CA ARG A 346 7.46 -2.57 5.34
C ARG A 346 6.71 -1.77 4.28
N ILE A 347 5.49 -1.29 4.55
CA ILE A 347 4.79 -0.42 3.61
C ILE A 347 5.45 0.95 3.47
N GLU A 348 6.01 1.49 4.55
CA GLU A 348 6.75 2.75 4.53
C GLU A 348 8.02 2.61 3.68
N CYS A 349 8.70 1.46 3.77
CA CYS A 349 9.80 1.12 2.88
C CYS A 349 9.35 1.09 1.41
N THR A 350 8.21 0.46 1.11
CA THR A 350 7.64 0.42 -0.25
C THR A 350 7.29 1.82 -0.77
N PHE A 351 6.70 2.69 0.05
CA PHE A 351 6.46 4.09 -0.35
C PHE A 351 7.75 4.84 -0.65
N ARG A 352 8.80 4.60 0.14
CA ARG A 352 10.12 5.19 -0.13
C ARG A 352 10.66 4.72 -1.47
N GLU A 353 10.65 3.41 -1.77
CA GLU A 353 11.14 2.90 -3.04
C GLU A 353 10.28 3.36 -4.23
N LEU A 354 8.95 3.46 -4.07
CA LEU A 354 8.06 4.04 -5.08
C LEU A 354 8.38 5.51 -5.35
N LYS A 355 8.84 6.27 -4.35
CA LYS A 355 9.28 7.65 -4.57
C LYS A 355 10.68 7.73 -5.16
N GLN A 356 11.60 6.88 -4.68
CA GLN A 356 13.03 6.98 -4.98
C GLN A 356 13.43 6.31 -6.30
N GLN A 357 12.90 5.12 -6.59
CA GLN A 357 13.22 4.37 -7.82
C GLN A 357 12.11 4.59 -8.85
N ILE A 358 10.90 4.23 -8.43
CA ILE A 358 9.58 4.48 -9.03
C ILE A 358 9.37 5.86 -9.68
N GLY A 359 9.67 6.89 -8.88
CA GLY A 359 9.06 8.23 -9.01
C GLY A 359 7.54 8.19 -9.27
N ALA A 360 6.83 7.25 -8.62
CA ALA A 360 5.40 7.01 -8.79
C ALA A 360 4.54 8.25 -8.46
N PHE A 361 5.05 9.13 -7.60
CA PHE A 361 4.35 10.34 -7.19
C PHE A 361 4.77 11.59 -7.99
N CYS A 362 5.58 11.45 -9.05
CA CYS A 362 6.07 12.57 -9.88
C CYS A 362 5.19 12.90 -11.09
N TYR A 363 3.98 12.35 -11.18
CA TYR A 363 3.04 12.65 -12.26
C TYR A 363 2.44 14.05 -12.14
N HIS A 364 2.00 14.57 -13.29
CA HIS A 364 1.42 15.90 -13.46
C HIS A 364 0.10 15.86 -14.27
N PHE A 365 -0.71 14.81 -14.18
CA PHE A 365 -2.00 14.79 -14.87
C PHE A 365 -2.90 15.94 -14.37
N TRP A 366 -3.35 16.78 -15.31
CA TRP A 366 -4.17 17.96 -15.04
C TRP A 366 -5.30 18.09 -16.08
N SER A 367 -6.28 18.93 -15.76
CA SER A 367 -7.37 19.28 -16.68
C SER A 367 -7.47 20.78 -16.83
N LYS A 368 -7.63 21.28 -18.07
CA LYS A 368 -7.86 22.71 -18.30
C LYS A 368 -9.15 23.21 -17.65
N TYR A 369 -10.11 22.31 -17.47
CA TYR A 369 -11.40 22.58 -16.82
C TYR A 369 -11.33 22.61 -15.30
N MET A 370 -10.18 22.23 -14.72
CA MET A 370 -9.95 22.37 -13.29
C MET A 370 -9.60 23.82 -12.97
N PRO A 371 -10.35 24.51 -12.09
CA PRO A 371 -10.01 25.83 -11.62
C PRO A 371 -8.61 25.86 -11.00
N LYS A 372 -7.98 27.03 -11.08
CA LYS A 372 -6.65 27.21 -10.52
C LYS A 372 -6.71 27.04 -9.00
N LEU A 373 -5.95 26.09 -8.47
CA LEU A 373 -5.81 25.87 -7.03
C LEU A 373 -5.20 27.11 -6.38
N SER A 374 -5.81 27.56 -5.28
CA SER A 374 -5.29 28.65 -4.45
C SER A 374 -4.73 28.09 -3.16
N TYR A 375 -3.45 28.33 -2.88
CA TYR A 375 -2.81 27.89 -1.64
C TYR A 375 -3.25 28.69 -0.41
N TYR A 376 -3.94 29.81 -0.63
CA TYR A 376 -4.43 30.72 0.40
C TYR A 376 -5.95 30.60 0.62
N GLN A 377 -6.57 29.55 0.07
CA GLN A 377 -8.02 29.34 0.22
C GLN A 377 -8.43 29.32 1.69
N LYS A 378 -9.40 30.16 2.06
CA LYS A 378 -9.92 30.25 3.43
C LYS A 378 -10.87 29.09 3.72
N LYS A 379 -10.97 28.73 5.01
CA LYS A 379 -11.92 27.73 5.49
C LYS A 379 -13.35 28.21 5.19
N GLY A 380 -14.13 27.41 4.47
CA GLY A 380 -15.51 27.73 4.08
C GLY A 380 -15.69 28.21 2.63
N GLU A 381 -14.61 28.53 1.90
CA GLU A 381 -14.70 28.77 0.47
C GLU A 381 -14.94 27.47 -0.30
N PRO A 382 -15.77 27.49 -1.38
CA PRO A 382 -16.06 26.30 -2.14
C PRO A 382 -14.79 25.71 -2.72
N THR A 383 -14.63 24.39 -2.62
CA THR A 383 -13.44 23.69 -3.11
C THR A 383 -13.29 23.93 -4.62
N PRO A 384 -12.06 23.93 -5.18
CA PRO A 384 -11.87 24.15 -6.61
C PRO A 384 -12.64 23.15 -7.49
N MET A 385 -12.93 21.95 -6.98
CA MET A 385 -13.75 20.97 -7.70
C MET A 385 -15.24 21.35 -7.71
N GLU A 386 -15.79 21.92 -6.63
CA GLU A 386 -17.20 22.39 -6.60
C GLU A 386 -17.50 23.46 -7.66
N ARG A 387 -16.49 24.23 -8.05
CA ARG A 387 -16.60 25.29 -9.06
C ARG A 387 -16.56 24.77 -10.51
N VAL A 388 -16.48 23.45 -10.72
CA VAL A 388 -16.51 22.85 -12.06
C VAL A 388 -17.96 22.67 -12.51
N GLU A 389 -18.39 23.50 -13.44
CA GLU A 389 -19.74 23.49 -14.00
C GLU A 389 -19.82 22.77 -15.34
N GLY A 390 -20.94 22.09 -15.59
CA GLY A 390 -21.22 21.37 -16.83
C GLY A 390 -20.70 19.93 -16.88
N GLU A 391 -21.45 19.06 -17.57
CA GLU A 391 -21.16 17.62 -17.66
C GLU A 391 -19.82 17.33 -18.35
N LYS A 392 -19.55 17.98 -19.49
CA LYS A 392 -18.32 17.80 -20.26
C LYS A 392 -17.06 18.24 -19.48
N PRO A 393 -17.01 19.43 -18.85
CA PRO A 393 -15.91 19.82 -17.96
C PRO A 393 -15.69 18.82 -16.81
N ARG A 394 -16.75 18.40 -16.11
CA ARG A 394 -16.70 17.41 -15.03
C ARG A 394 -16.12 16.08 -15.51
N GLN A 395 -16.58 15.57 -16.65
CA GLN A 395 -16.04 14.35 -17.26
C GLN A 395 -14.54 14.47 -17.56
N LYS A 396 -14.08 15.61 -18.09
CA LYS A 396 -12.64 15.84 -18.35
C LYS A 396 -11.80 15.94 -17.08
N VAL A 397 -12.37 16.40 -15.98
CA VAL A 397 -11.72 16.36 -14.67
C VAL A 397 -11.63 14.92 -14.15
N LEU A 398 -12.69 14.13 -14.28
CA LEU A 398 -12.68 12.69 -13.92
C LEU A 398 -11.71 11.87 -14.77
N GLU A 399 -11.57 12.17 -16.08
CA GLU A 399 -10.54 11.55 -16.94
C GLU A 399 -9.12 11.80 -16.40
N ALA A 400 -8.85 13.00 -15.87
CA ALA A 400 -7.56 13.31 -15.25
C ALA A 400 -7.36 12.54 -13.94
N VAL A 401 -8.39 12.40 -13.11
CA VAL A 401 -8.35 11.55 -11.89
C VAL A 401 -8.08 10.09 -12.27
N ARG A 402 -8.78 9.56 -13.27
CA ARG A 402 -8.58 8.19 -13.77
C ARG A 402 -7.15 7.97 -14.29
N ALA A 403 -6.57 8.95 -14.98
CA ALA A 403 -5.17 8.90 -15.42
C ALA A 403 -4.18 8.87 -14.24
N ILE A 404 -4.44 9.64 -13.18
CA ILE A 404 -3.65 9.60 -11.93
C ILE A 404 -3.68 8.19 -11.34
N GLU A 405 -4.87 7.64 -11.14
CA GLU A 405 -5.01 6.32 -10.52
C GLU A 405 -4.42 5.20 -11.38
N MET A 406 -4.54 5.31 -12.71
CA MET A 406 -3.94 4.35 -13.63
C MET A 406 -2.41 4.39 -13.55
N HIS A 407 -1.81 5.58 -13.51
CA HIS A 407 -0.36 5.70 -13.29
C HIS A 407 0.09 5.11 -11.95
N MET A 408 -0.70 5.29 -10.89
CA MET A 408 -0.42 4.66 -9.60
C MET A 408 -0.52 3.14 -9.67
N ALA A 409 -1.52 2.59 -10.37
CA ALA A 409 -1.65 1.14 -10.59
C ALA A 409 -0.44 0.57 -11.35
N LEU A 410 -0.03 1.21 -12.46
CA LEU A 410 1.17 0.82 -13.21
C LEU A 410 2.44 0.86 -12.35
N SER A 411 2.57 1.89 -11.50
CA SER A 411 3.70 2.01 -10.59
C SER A 411 3.72 0.91 -9.53
N CYS A 412 2.55 0.51 -9.02
CA CYS A 412 2.43 -0.63 -8.11
C CYS A 412 2.83 -1.94 -8.79
N ILE A 413 2.35 -2.18 -10.02
CA ILE A 413 2.69 -3.38 -10.79
C ILE A 413 4.22 -3.44 -11.05
N ALA A 414 4.81 -2.37 -11.57
CA ALA A 414 6.25 -2.31 -11.84
C ALA A 414 7.10 -2.54 -10.57
N MET A 415 6.76 -1.87 -9.47
CA MET A 415 7.44 -2.08 -8.18
C MET A 415 7.23 -3.50 -7.64
N GLY A 416 6.02 -4.04 -7.75
CA GLY A 416 5.70 -5.37 -7.29
C GLY A 416 6.43 -6.47 -8.06
N ILE A 417 6.63 -6.30 -9.37
CA ILE A 417 7.48 -7.19 -10.18
C ILE A 417 8.92 -7.14 -9.67
N LEU A 418 9.49 -5.95 -9.47
CA LEU A 418 10.85 -5.78 -8.95
C LEU A 418 11.01 -6.40 -7.55
N GLN A 419 10.02 -6.22 -6.68
CA GLN A 419 10.02 -6.81 -5.34
C GLN A 419 9.88 -8.34 -5.35
N SER A 420 9.03 -8.87 -6.22
CA SER A 420 8.87 -10.32 -6.38
C SER A 420 10.16 -10.96 -6.90
N LEU A 421 10.79 -10.35 -7.90
CA LEU A 421 12.11 -10.77 -8.39
C LEU A 421 13.18 -10.66 -7.29
N SER A 422 13.19 -9.57 -6.52
CA SER A 422 14.12 -9.41 -5.39
C SER A 422 14.02 -10.57 -4.39
N ILE A 423 12.81 -11.07 -4.13
CA ILE A 423 12.59 -12.18 -3.20
C ILE A 423 12.88 -13.55 -3.86
N CYS A 424 12.35 -13.82 -5.06
CA CYS A 424 12.52 -15.11 -5.74
C CYS A 424 13.99 -15.45 -6.06
N PHE A 425 14.86 -14.45 -6.09
CA PHE A 425 16.28 -14.57 -6.41
C PHE A 425 17.21 -14.34 -5.21
N ILE A 426 16.68 -14.33 -3.98
CA ILE A 426 17.51 -14.35 -2.77
C ILE A 426 18.49 -15.54 -2.84
N GLY A 427 19.77 -15.29 -2.55
CA GLY A 427 20.83 -16.31 -2.58
C GLY A 427 21.28 -16.75 -3.98
N LYS A 428 20.46 -16.55 -5.02
CA LYS A 428 20.81 -16.85 -6.42
C LYS A 428 21.62 -15.73 -7.08
N VAL A 429 21.43 -14.51 -6.58
CA VAL A 429 22.05 -13.29 -7.09
C VAL A 429 22.50 -12.44 -5.92
N SER A 430 23.76 -12.00 -5.93
CA SER A 430 24.29 -11.03 -4.98
C SER A 430 24.32 -9.62 -5.59
N SER A 431 24.18 -8.60 -4.75
CA SER A 431 24.26 -7.21 -5.21
C SER A 431 25.63 -6.89 -5.82
N SER A 432 26.70 -7.50 -5.29
CA SER A 432 28.09 -7.33 -5.73
C SER A 432 28.34 -7.81 -7.17
N GLN A 433 27.61 -8.83 -7.64
CA GLN A 433 27.66 -9.29 -9.03
C GLN A 433 27.02 -8.31 -10.01
N ILE A 434 26.07 -7.49 -9.52
CA ILE A 434 25.29 -6.59 -10.37
C ILE A 434 25.92 -5.20 -10.46
N ARG A 435 26.29 -4.62 -9.31
CA ARG A 435 26.83 -3.26 -9.23
C ARG A 435 27.76 -3.10 -8.05
N TYR A 436 28.75 -2.24 -8.20
CA TYR A 436 29.57 -1.82 -7.07
C TYR A 436 28.72 -1.09 -6.03
N GLN A 437 28.91 -1.44 -4.76
CA GLN A 437 28.29 -0.81 -3.60
C GLN A 437 29.36 -0.71 -2.51
N ARG A 438 29.52 0.47 -1.88
CA ARG A 438 30.43 0.63 -0.73
C ARG A 438 30.08 -0.33 0.41
N THR A 439 28.79 -0.58 0.63
CA THR A 439 28.29 -1.50 1.66
C THR A 439 27.22 -2.38 1.04
N PRO A 440 27.56 -3.61 0.61
CA PRO A 440 26.60 -4.52 0.01
C PRO A 440 25.63 -5.04 1.08
N SER A 441 24.35 -5.18 0.71
CA SER A 441 23.37 -5.82 1.56
C SER A 441 23.65 -7.33 1.63
N GLN A 442 23.66 -7.92 2.82
CA GLN A 442 23.80 -9.38 3.00
C GLN A 442 22.51 -10.19 2.75
N GLY A 443 21.41 -9.51 2.40
CA GLY A 443 20.10 -10.13 2.16
C GLY A 443 19.64 -10.01 0.71
N ARG A 444 18.33 -9.82 0.51
CA ARG A 444 17.72 -9.62 -0.81
C ARG A 444 18.38 -8.46 -1.59
N VAL A 445 18.51 -8.64 -2.91
CA VAL A 445 18.96 -7.59 -3.82
C VAL A 445 17.93 -6.46 -3.86
N SER A 446 18.35 -5.21 -3.67
CA SER A 446 17.41 -4.08 -3.70
C SER A 446 16.80 -3.87 -5.09
N GLU A 447 15.61 -3.29 -5.11
CA GLU A 447 14.86 -2.90 -6.31
C GLU A 447 15.72 -1.97 -7.18
N ALA A 448 16.42 -1.01 -6.57
CA ALA A 448 17.39 -0.14 -7.24
C ALA A 448 18.52 -0.90 -7.96
N THR A 449 18.96 -2.02 -7.38
CA THR A 449 20.02 -2.85 -7.97
C THR A 449 19.48 -3.65 -9.15
N LEU A 450 18.27 -4.20 -9.05
CA LEU A 450 17.60 -4.85 -10.18
C LEU A 450 17.31 -3.87 -11.31
N MET A 451 16.83 -2.67 -11.02
CA MET A 451 16.62 -1.64 -12.03
C MET A 451 17.93 -1.25 -12.74
N TYR A 452 19.03 -1.10 -11.99
CA TYR A 452 20.35 -0.87 -12.60
C TYR A 452 20.78 -2.03 -13.51
N TYR A 453 20.59 -3.26 -13.06
CA TYR A 453 20.87 -4.46 -13.84
C TYR A 453 20.08 -4.47 -15.15
N PHE A 454 18.77 -4.32 -15.06
CA PHE A 454 17.91 -4.35 -16.24
C PHE A 454 18.22 -3.19 -17.19
N ARG A 455 18.45 -1.98 -16.70
CA ARG A 455 18.83 -0.85 -17.58
C ARG A 455 20.05 -1.15 -18.45
N LYS A 456 21.04 -1.87 -17.91
CA LYS A 456 22.26 -2.21 -18.62
C LYS A 456 22.09 -3.39 -19.58
N HIS A 457 21.20 -4.34 -19.26
CA HIS A 457 21.16 -5.65 -19.92
C HIS A 457 19.86 -5.96 -20.65
N PHE A 458 18.79 -5.20 -20.45
CA PHE A 458 17.44 -5.56 -20.91
C PHE A 458 17.36 -5.82 -22.42
N PHE A 459 17.85 -4.91 -23.27
CA PHE A 459 17.86 -5.12 -24.72
C PHE A 459 18.68 -6.33 -25.18
N ARG A 460 19.81 -6.58 -24.50
CA ARG A 460 20.60 -7.79 -24.75
C ARG A 460 19.81 -9.05 -24.38
N LEU A 461 19.10 -9.02 -23.25
CA LEU A 461 18.26 -10.14 -22.81
C LEU A 461 17.08 -10.40 -23.76
N LEU A 462 16.47 -9.35 -24.30
CA LEU A 462 15.44 -9.46 -25.33
C LEU A 462 15.99 -10.06 -26.62
N ALA A 463 17.14 -9.59 -27.11
CA ALA A 463 17.77 -10.12 -28.32
C ALA A 463 18.18 -11.61 -28.19
N GLN A 464 18.47 -12.06 -26.97
CA GLN A 464 18.78 -13.47 -26.69
C GLN A 464 17.53 -14.37 -26.63
N LYS A 465 16.33 -13.79 -26.67
CA LYS A 465 15.06 -14.50 -26.60
C LYS A 465 13.98 -13.86 -27.49
N PRO A 466 14.12 -13.94 -28.82
CA PRO A 466 13.16 -13.35 -29.75
C PRO A 466 11.76 -13.99 -29.66
N GLU A 467 11.64 -15.18 -29.09
CA GLU A 467 10.36 -15.87 -28.87
C GLU A 467 9.52 -15.33 -27.70
N LEU A 468 10.04 -14.39 -26.87
CA LEU A 468 9.23 -13.79 -25.80
C LEU A 468 8.08 -12.96 -26.39
N TYR A 469 6.86 -13.17 -25.93
CA TYR A 469 5.66 -12.43 -26.35
C TYR A 469 5.72 -10.93 -26.03
N ILE A 470 6.56 -10.56 -25.06
CA ILE A 470 6.80 -9.17 -24.65
C ILE A 470 7.90 -8.45 -25.48
N THR A 471 8.52 -9.13 -26.45
CA THR A 471 9.50 -8.53 -27.38
C THR A 471 8.88 -7.69 -28.48
#